data_AF-A0A087SJL1-F1
#
_entry.id   AF-A0A087SJL1-F1
#
_cell.length_a   1.000
_cell.length_b   1.000
_cell.length_c   1.000
_cell.angle_alpha   90.00
_cell.angle_beta   90.00
_cell.angle_gamma   90.00
#
_symmetry.space_group_name_H-M   'P 1'
#
loop_
_entity.id
_entity.type
_entity.pdbx_description
1 polymer ?
#
loop_
_entity_poly.entity_id
_entity_poly.type
_entity_poly.pdbx_seq_one_letter_code
_entity_poly.pdbx_strand_id
1 'polypeptide(L)'
;MNDIIDVDPTLPVVKNVLLMDNEGKRIAVNYYSSEWATVQQQAAYEKSLFAKTSRTNARGEAEIITFDNVVVVYKFVGDLMFFVTGSVDENEIILHNVLTGFVEAIVLLLRNAVEKKTVLENLDLILLAMDEIVEGG
;
A
#
# COMPACT_ATOMS: atom_id res chain seq x y z
N MET A 1 -33.09 -1.84 7.49
CA MET A 1 -32.62 -0.75 8.36
C MET A 1 -31.12 -0.89 8.31
N ASN A 2 -30.46 -0.10 7.46
CA ASN A 2 -29.03 -0.27 7.21
C ASN A 2 -28.30 0.21 8.46
N ASP A 3 -27.58 -0.71 9.11
CA ASP A 3 -26.55 -0.35 10.08
C ASP A 3 -25.48 0.43 9.31
N ILE A 4 -25.62 1.75 9.32
CA ILE A 4 -24.51 2.65 9.05
C ILE A 4 -23.58 2.40 10.23
N ILE A 5 -22.55 1.59 10.00
CA ILE A 5 -21.41 1.53 10.92
C ILE A 5 -20.89 2.96 10.93
N ASP A 6 -21.17 3.66 12.03
CA ASP A 6 -20.69 5.00 12.32
C ASP A 6 -19.18 4.85 12.56
N VAL A 7 -18.42 4.76 11.46
CA VAL A 7 -16.96 4.76 11.51
C VAL A 7 -16.61 6.11 12.11
N ASP A 8 -16.04 6.09 13.31
CA ASP A 8 -15.65 7.30 14.03
C ASP A 8 -14.83 8.18 13.07
N PRO A 9 -15.29 9.41 12.75
CA PRO A 9 -14.66 10.27 11.76
C PRO A 9 -13.26 10.73 12.15
N THR A 10 -12.80 10.38 13.36
CA THR A 10 -11.43 10.62 13.83
C THR A 10 -10.49 9.43 13.59
N LEU A 11 -11.02 8.26 13.21
CA LEU A 11 -10.20 7.10 12.87
C LEU A 11 -9.64 7.24 11.45
N PRO A 12 -8.32 7.09 11.28
CA PRO A 12 -7.70 7.16 9.96
C PRO A 12 -8.11 5.95 9.11
N VAL A 13 -8.44 6.19 7.84
CA VAL A 13 -8.90 5.14 6.93
C VAL A 13 -7.87 4.90 5.83
N VAL A 14 -7.38 3.66 5.75
CA VAL A 14 -6.56 3.17 4.65
C VAL A 14 -7.44 2.49 3.62
N LYS A 15 -7.41 2.97 2.38
CA LYS A 15 -8.19 2.38 1.27
C LYS A 15 -7.54 1.12 0.72
N ASN A 16 -6.21 1.11 0.59
CA ASN A 16 -5.45 -0.07 0.18
C ASN A 16 -3.99 -0.02 0.66
N VAL A 17 -3.40 -1.22 0.77
CA VAL A 17 -1.96 -1.45 0.91
C VAL A 17 -1.53 -2.36 -0.24
N LEU A 18 -0.52 -1.94 -0.98
CA LEU A 18 -0.11 -2.61 -2.22
C LEU A 18 1.42 -2.78 -2.27
N LEU A 19 1.85 -3.98 -2.64
CA LEU A 19 3.23 -4.34 -2.94
C LEU A 19 3.34 -4.74 -4.42
N MET A 20 4.21 -4.04 -5.15
CA MET A 20 4.51 -4.32 -6.56
C MET A 20 6.00 -4.58 -6.77
N ASP A 21 6.34 -5.26 -7.86
CA ASP A 21 7.71 -5.29 -8.38
C ASP A 21 8.04 -4.02 -9.20
N ASN A 22 9.30 -3.89 -9.58
CA ASN A 22 9.82 -2.81 -10.42
C ASN A 22 9.27 -2.79 -11.87
N GLU A 23 8.53 -3.82 -12.29
CA GLU A 23 7.84 -3.90 -13.58
C GLU A 23 6.37 -3.44 -13.49
N GLY A 24 5.91 -3.09 -12.29
CA GLY A 24 4.53 -2.68 -12.03
C GLY A 24 3.56 -3.85 -11.92
N LYS A 25 4.07 -5.05 -11.67
CA LYS A 25 3.25 -6.23 -11.42
C LYS A 25 2.97 -6.36 -9.92
N ARG A 26 1.68 -6.54 -9.60
CA ARG A 26 1.20 -6.85 -8.25
C ARG A 26 1.86 -8.12 -7.71
N ILE A 27 2.42 -8.01 -6.50
CA ILE A 27 2.88 -9.13 -5.69
C ILE A 27 1.84 -9.46 -4.62
N ALA A 28 1.41 -8.46 -3.85
CA ALA A 28 0.45 -8.61 -2.78
C ALA A 28 -0.39 -7.32 -2.66
N VAL A 29 -1.67 -7.44 -2.31
CA VAL A 29 -2.55 -6.29 -2.13
C VAL A 29 -3.69 -6.61 -1.18
N ASN A 30 -4.03 -5.64 -0.33
CA ASN A 30 -5.27 -5.61 0.43
C ASN A 30 -6.05 -4.35 0.06
N TYR A 31 -7.30 -4.51 -0.35
CA TYR A 31 -8.24 -3.42 -0.61
C TYR A 31 -9.31 -3.43 0.48
N TYR A 32 -9.39 -2.34 1.24
CA TYR A 32 -10.38 -2.17 2.31
C TYR A 32 -11.58 -1.32 1.85
N SER A 33 -11.39 -0.52 0.80
CA SER A 33 -12.45 0.29 0.20
C SER A 33 -13.20 -0.45 -0.93
N SER A 34 -14.51 -0.21 -1.02
CA SER A 34 -15.36 -0.68 -2.13
C SER A 34 -15.19 0.12 -3.43
N GLU A 35 -14.35 1.16 -3.47
CA GLU A 35 -14.09 1.99 -4.66
C GLU A 35 -13.52 1.18 -5.84
N TRP A 36 -12.74 0.13 -5.56
CA TRP A 36 -12.20 -0.81 -6.55
C TRP A 36 -12.72 -2.23 -6.33
N ALA A 37 -14.04 -2.38 -6.42
CA ALA A 37 -14.75 -3.63 -6.16
C ALA A 37 -14.41 -4.75 -7.17
N THR A 38 -14.00 -4.41 -8.39
CA THR A 38 -13.67 -5.40 -9.44
C THR A 38 -12.18 -5.49 -9.70
N VAL A 39 -11.71 -6.69 -10.08
CA VAL A 39 -10.30 -6.92 -10.45
C VAL A 39 -9.86 -6.00 -11.59
N GLN A 40 -10.76 -5.69 -12.52
CA GLN A 40 -10.50 -4.79 -13.65
C GLN A 40 -10.25 -3.34 -13.18
N GLN A 41 -11.04 -2.84 -12.22
CA GLN A 41 -10.85 -1.51 -11.63
C GLN A 41 -9.54 -1.44 -10.84
N GLN A 42 -9.23 -2.47 -10.05
CA GLN A 42 -7.97 -2.56 -9.32
C GLN A 42 -6.77 -2.54 -10.28
N ALA A 43 -6.81 -3.33 -11.35
CA ALA A 43 -5.74 -3.37 -12.34
C ALA A 43 -5.57 -2.03 -13.09
N ALA A 44 -6.68 -1.34 -13.38
CA ALA A 44 -6.64 -0.01 -13.99
C ALA A 44 -6.01 1.03 -13.04
N TYR A 45 -6.38 0.98 -11.76
CA TYR A 45 -5.80 1.82 -10.73
C TYR A 45 -4.29 1.58 -10.56
N GLU A 46 -3.87 0.33 -10.41
CA GLU A 46 -2.46 -0.06 -10.25
C GLU A 46 -1.60 0.39 -11.43
N LYS A 47 -2.14 0.26 -12.66
CA LYS A 47 -1.45 0.74 -13.86
C LYS A 47 -1.25 2.26 -13.84
N SER A 48 -2.27 3.01 -13.46
CA SER A 48 -2.20 4.47 -13.33
C SER A 48 -1.24 4.89 -12.22
N LEU A 49 -1.27 4.19 -11.09
CA LEU A 49 -0.38 4.41 -9.95
C LEU A 49 1.08 4.19 -10.37
N PHE A 50 1.40 3.06 -10.99
CA PHE A 50 2.74 2.75 -11.46
C PHE A 50 3.24 3.75 -12.51
N ALA A 51 2.38 4.18 -13.44
CA ALA A 51 2.74 5.17 -14.45
C ALA A 51 3.13 6.52 -13.82
N LYS A 52 2.50 6.90 -12.70
CA LYS A 52 2.77 8.15 -11.98
C LYS A 52 4.01 8.06 -11.09
N THR A 53 4.29 6.90 -10.50
CA THR A 53 5.35 6.74 -9.49
C THR A 53 6.66 6.20 -10.04
N SER A 54 6.65 5.43 -11.14
CA SER A 54 7.82 4.72 -11.69
C SER A 54 9.03 5.60 -12.04
N ARG A 55 8.84 6.91 -12.28
CA ARG A 55 9.91 7.85 -12.62
C ARG A 55 10.44 8.68 -11.45
N THR A 56 9.89 8.47 -10.25
CA THR A 56 10.24 9.24 -9.05
C THR A 56 11.37 8.55 -8.28
N ASN A 57 12.10 9.31 -7.43
CA ASN A 57 13.23 8.77 -6.67
C ASN A 57 12.87 8.47 -5.21
N ALA A 58 11.85 7.65 -4.99
CA ALA A 58 11.39 7.24 -3.64
C ALA A 58 12.29 6.18 -2.97
N ARG A 59 13.61 6.20 -3.22
CA ARG A 59 14.58 5.22 -2.66
C ARG A 59 15.17 5.65 -1.34
N GLY A 60 15.26 6.96 -1.08
CA GLY A 60 15.75 7.49 0.19
C GLY A 60 14.60 7.64 1.19
N GLU A 61 13.69 8.55 0.86
CA GLU A 61 12.52 8.88 1.66
C GLU A 61 11.23 8.43 0.94
N ALA A 62 10.14 8.33 1.70
CA ALA A 62 8.84 8.07 1.12
C ALA A 62 8.33 9.33 0.43
N GLU A 63 7.68 9.15 -0.72
CA GLU A 63 7.12 10.22 -1.53
C GLU A 63 5.59 10.18 -1.44
N ILE A 64 4.96 11.31 -1.71
CA ILE A 64 3.50 11.47 -1.66
C ILE A 64 3.00 12.00 -3.00
N ILE A 65 1.95 11.37 -3.53
CA ILE A 65 1.23 11.89 -4.69
C ILE A 65 -0.28 11.89 -4.43
N THR A 66 -0.97 12.81 -5.09
CA THR A 66 -2.43 12.88 -5.07
C THR A 66 -2.95 12.77 -6.50
N PHE A 67 -3.90 11.88 -6.73
CA PHE A 67 -4.61 11.75 -8.01
C PHE A 67 -5.96 11.06 -7.79
N ASP A 68 -6.92 11.26 -8.69
CA ASP A 68 -8.23 10.59 -8.66
C ASP A 68 -8.90 10.57 -7.27
N ASN A 69 -8.82 11.70 -6.55
CA ASN A 69 -9.39 11.87 -5.20
C ASN A 69 -8.83 10.91 -4.13
N VAL A 70 -7.60 10.44 -4.31
CA VAL A 70 -6.85 9.67 -3.33
C VAL A 70 -5.47 10.26 -3.12
N VAL A 71 -4.94 10.08 -1.91
CA VAL A 71 -3.55 10.35 -1.58
C VAL A 71 -2.81 9.02 -1.46
N VAL A 72 -1.61 8.94 -2.02
CA VAL A 72 -0.78 7.74 -2.02
C VAL A 72 0.59 8.09 -1.48
N VAL A 73 0.99 7.39 -0.43
CA VAL A 73 2.34 7.42 0.13
C VAL A 73 3.07 6.17 -0.32
N TYR A 74 4.29 6.32 -0.83
CA TYR A 74 5.02 5.19 -1.39
C TYR A 74 6.52 5.28 -1.20
N LYS A 75 7.17 4.11 -1.19
CA LYS A 75 8.62 3.97 -1.02
C LYS A 75 9.14 2.78 -1.79
N PHE A 76 10.37 2.88 -2.30
CA PHE A 76 11.05 1.81 -3.03
C PHE A 76 12.19 1.24 -2.20
N VAL A 77 12.22 -0.08 -2.07
CA VAL A 77 13.29 -0.82 -1.38
C VAL A 77 13.76 -1.95 -2.29
N GLY A 78 15.02 -1.92 -2.70
CA GLY A 78 15.54 -2.87 -3.68
C GLY A 78 14.81 -2.76 -5.03
N ASP A 79 14.23 -3.87 -5.47
CA ASP A 79 13.41 -4.00 -6.68
C ASP A 79 11.89 -3.99 -6.40
N LEU A 80 11.49 -3.62 -5.18
CA LEU A 80 10.10 -3.59 -4.75
C LEU A 80 9.59 -2.16 -4.55
N MET A 81 8.29 -2.01 -4.77
CA MET A 81 7.57 -0.76 -4.61
C MET A 81 6.41 -0.96 -3.63
N PHE A 82 6.43 -0.19 -2.55
CA PHE A 82 5.45 -0.24 -1.45
C PHE A 82 4.54 0.97 -1.54
N PHE A 83 3.23 0.76 -1.41
CA PHE A 83 2.21 1.80 -1.51
C PHE A 83 1.17 1.66 -0.41
N VAL A 84 0.76 2.79 0.14
CA VAL A 84 -0.40 2.94 1.03
C VAL A 84 -1.26 4.06 0.48
N THR A 85 -2.55 3.79 0.33
CA THR A 85 -3.51 4.73 -0.24
C THR A 85 -4.57 5.11 0.77
N GLY A 86 -4.84 6.40 0.92
CA GLY A 86 -5.94 6.95 1.73
C GLY A 86 -6.88 7.82 0.90
N SER A 87 -7.93 8.34 1.55
CA SER A 87 -8.77 9.40 0.96
C SER A 87 -7.99 10.70 0.80
N VAL A 88 -8.43 11.60 -0.08
CA VAL A 88 -7.80 12.93 -0.23
C VAL A 88 -7.82 13.77 1.05
N ASP A 89 -8.77 13.51 1.95
CA ASP A 89 -8.95 14.22 3.22
C ASP A 89 -8.19 13.56 4.40
N GLU A 90 -7.49 12.44 4.14
CA GLU A 90 -6.71 11.73 5.17
C GLU A 90 -5.43 12.46 5.54
N ASN A 91 -4.98 12.26 6.78
CA ASN A 91 -3.70 12.78 7.24
C ASN A 91 -2.53 11.97 6.65
N GLU A 92 -1.71 12.59 5.81
CA GLU A 92 -0.62 11.91 5.11
C GLU A 92 0.47 11.39 6.06
N ILE A 93 0.62 11.99 7.25
CA ILE A 93 1.55 11.53 8.29
C ILE A 93 1.15 10.15 8.81
N ILE A 94 -0.16 9.89 8.95
CA ILE A 94 -0.65 8.59 9.42
C ILE A 94 -0.36 7.53 8.35
N LEU A 95 -0.68 7.83 7.09
CA LEU A 95 -0.38 6.92 5.97
C LEU A 95 1.12 6.66 5.81
N HIS A 96 1.95 7.67 6.05
CA HIS A 96 3.41 7.52 6.08
C HIS A 96 3.88 6.59 7.20
N ASN A 97 3.28 6.66 8.39
CA ASN A 97 3.60 5.77 9.49
C ASN A 97 3.18 4.32 9.18
N VAL A 98 2.01 4.12 8.57
CA VAL A 98 1.56 2.80 8.09
C VAL A 98 2.55 2.22 7.07
N LEU A 99 2.94 3.01 6.08
CA LEU A 99 3.92 2.59 5.07
C LEU A 99 5.27 2.26 5.71
N THR A 100 5.75 3.10 6.62
CA THR A 100 7.04 2.91 7.29
C THR A 100 7.02 1.64 8.13
N GLY A 101 5.97 1.42 8.94
CA GLY A 101 5.79 0.20 9.72
C GLY A 101 5.75 -1.05 8.83
N PHE A 102 5.08 -0.98 7.69
CA PHE A 102 5.05 -2.07 6.71
C PHE A 102 6.42 -2.37 6.13
N VAL A 103 7.14 -1.35 5.66
CA VAL A 103 8.49 -1.52 5.12
C VAL A 103 9.44 -2.11 6.17
N GLU A 104 9.44 -1.58 7.39
CA GLU A 104 10.29 -2.05 8.48
C GLU A 104 9.96 -3.49 8.89
N ALA A 105 8.68 -3.85 8.96
CA ALA A 105 8.25 -5.22 9.24
C ALA A 105 8.77 -6.19 8.18
N ILE A 106 8.65 -5.86 6.90
CA ILE A 106 9.11 -6.71 5.79
C ILE A 106 10.65 -6.82 5.78
N VAL A 107 11.36 -5.71 6.01
CA VAL A 107 12.83 -5.72 6.12
C VAL A 107 13.27 -6.63 7.27
N LEU A 108 12.58 -6.58 8.41
CA LEU A 108 12.88 -7.41 9.59
C LEU A 108 12.59 -8.90 9.32
N LEU A 109 11.42 -9.22 8.77
CA LEU A 109 11.00 -10.58 8.45
C LEU A 109 11.95 -11.24 7.45
N LEU A 110 12.39 -10.49 6.44
CA LEU A 110 13.29 -10.98 5.39
C LEU A 110 14.77 -10.79 5.73
N ARG A 111 15.11 -10.38 6.95
CA ARG A 111 16.50 -10.19 7.44
C ARG A 111 17.34 -9.30 6.51
N ASN A 112 16.77 -8.21 6.04
CA ASN A 112 17.34 -7.25 5.06
C ASN A 112 17.50 -7.78 3.62
N ALA A 113 17.08 -9.01 3.31
CA ALA A 113 17.06 -9.54 1.95
C ALA A 113 15.73 -9.18 1.26
N VAL A 114 15.55 -7.89 0.97
CA VAL A 114 14.34 -7.36 0.33
C VAL A 114 14.51 -7.39 -1.19
N GLU A 115 14.35 -8.58 -1.77
CA GLU A 115 14.34 -8.82 -3.21
C GLU A 115 13.11 -9.65 -3.61
N LYS A 116 12.62 -9.47 -4.84
CA LYS A 116 11.43 -10.16 -5.38
C LYS A 116 11.43 -11.67 -5.11
N LYS A 117 12.59 -12.34 -5.23
CA LYS A 117 12.69 -13.78 -4.99
C LYS A 117 12.36 -14.13 -3.53
N THR A 118 13.03 -13.49 -2.58
CA THR A 118 12.84 -13.77 -1.14
C THR A 118 11.42 -13.44 -0.67
N VAL A 119 10.83 -12.38 -1.23
CA VAL A 119 9.43 -12.02 -1.00
C VAL A 119 8.47 -13.12 -1.44
N LEU A 120 8.65 -13.64 -2.66
CA LEU A 120 7.79 -14.70 -3.20
C LEU A 120 7.95 -16.02 -2.43
N GLU A 121 9.15 -16.32 -1.94
CA GLU A 121 9.40 -17.50 -1.09
C GLU A 121 8.76 -17.39 0.31
N ASN A 122 8.50 -16.16 0.78
CA ASN A 122 7.95 -15.89 2.11
C ASN A 122 6.59 -15.18 2.04
N LEU A 123 5.84 -15.34 0.94
CA LEU A 123 4.63 -14.57 0.65
C LEU A 123 3.57 -14.69 1.76
N ASP A 124 3.42 -15.87 2.36
CA ASP A 124 2.44 -16.09 3.45
C ASP A 124 2.74 -15.21 4.67
N LEU A 125 4.02 -14.99 5.01
CA LEU A 125 4.41 -14.10 6.11
C LEU A 125 4.15 -12.63 5.77
N ILE A 126 4.27 -12.26 4.50
CA ILE A 126 4.01 -10.90 4.02
C ILE A 126 2.53 -10.59 4.09
N LEU A 127 1.68 -11.52 3.66
CA LEU A 127 0.23 -11.38 3.75
C LEU A 127 -0.21 -11.26 5.21
N LEU A 128 0.35 -12.10 6.11
CA LEU A 128 0.09 -11.98 7.54
C LEU A 128 0.50 -10.61 8.10
N ALA A 129 1.69 -10.11 7.71
CA ALA A 129 2.12 -8.78 8.14
C ALA A 129 1.20 -7.66 7.62
N MET A 130 0.69 -7.78 6.39
CA MET A 130 -0.27 -6.82 5.84
C MET A 130 -1.58 -6.80 6.63
N ASP A 131 -2.08 -7.98 7.02
CA ASP A 131 -3.32 -8.11 7.80
C ASP A 131 -3.16 -7.55 9.24
N GLU A 132 -1.98 -7.69 9.85
CA GLU A 132 -1.71 -7.17 11.21
C GLU A 132 -1.46 -5.66 11.27
N ILE A 133 -1.09 -5.02 10.15
CA ILE A 133 -0.80 -3.58 10.11
C ILE A 133 -2.07 -2.75 9.94
N VAL A 134 -3.05 -3.25 9.21
CA VAL A 134 -4.33 -2.56 8.98
C VAL A 134 -5.48 -3.55 9.19
N GLU A 135 -6.23 -3.34 10.27
CA GLU A 135 -7.45 -4.12 10.55
C GLU A 135 -8.68 -3.36 10.04
N GLY A 136 -9.33 -3.87 8.99
CA GLY A 136 -10.62 -3.37 8.53
C GLY A 136 -10.61 -2.08 7.69
N GLY A 137 -9.45 -1.45 7.48
CA GLY A 137 -9.28 -0.24 6.68
C GLY A 137 -9.19 1.02 7.51
#